data_AF-S3UYI5-F1
#
_entry.id   AF-S3UYI5-F1
#
_cell.length_a   1.000
_cell.length_b   1.000
_cell.length_c   1.000
_cell.angle_alpha   90.00
_cell.angle_beta   90.00
_cell.angle_gamma   90.00
#
_symmetry.space_group_name_H-M   'P 1'
#
loop_
_entity.id
_entity.type
_entity.pdbx_description
1 polymer ?
#
loop_
_entity_poly.entity_id
_entity_poly.type
_entity_poly.pdbx_seq_one_letter_code
_entity_poly.pdbx_strand_id
1 'polypeptide(L)'
;MLRIGPKLKLKIHAALGISSVLLFATKAFLPLFKNIEIPILLPVTLGRIGAIAGVAAFLSGGGLGKFLSEERSKVAEIHMILMLSGLLLQVPSLSDPAPNLFMSATAWIGLFILCVGWIYGRRIFRRTLFKFPWETK
;
A
#
# COMPACT_ATOMS: atom_id res chain seq x y z
N MET A 1 -26.11 4.74 -10.72
CA MET A 1 -24.72 4.26 -10.65
C MET A 1 -23.78 5.46 -10.53
N LEU A 2 -23.10 5.64 -9.40
CA LEU A 2 -22.08 6.69 -9.24
C LEU A 2 -20.88 6.37 -10.15
N ARG A 3 -20.69 7.16 -11.21
CA ARG A 3 -19.55 7.00 -12.14
C ARG A 3 -18.33 7.69 -11.54
N ILE A 4 -17.45 6.92 -10.90
CA ILE A 4 -16.20 7.46 -10.31
C ILE A 4 -15.25 7.88 -11.42
N GLY A 5 -14.93 9.17 -11.49
CA GLY A 5 -13.97 9.70 -12.46
C GLY A 5 -12.52 9.25 -12.17
N PRO A 6 -11.63 9.17 -13.18
CA PRO A 6 -10.25 8.70 -13.01
C PRO A 6 -9.43 9.49 -11.97
N LYS A 7 -9.63 10.81 -11.89
CA LYS A 7 -8.99 11.67 -10.87
C LYS A 7 -9.39 11.26 -9.45
N LEU A 8 -10.67 11.00 -9.22
CA LEU A 8 -11.17 10.55 -7.91
C LEU A 8 -10.69 9.13 -7.60
N LYS A 9 -10.71 8.23 -8.60
CA LYS A 9 -10.19 6.87 -8.47
C LYS A 9 -8.71 6.87 -8.03
N LEU A 10 -7.88 7.72 -8.65
CA LEU A 10 -6.48 7.88 -8.27
C LEU A 10 -6.31 8.42 -6.84
N LYS A 11 -7.13 9.40 -6.43
CA LYS A 11 -7.11 9.92 -5.04
C LYS A 11 -7.45 8.84 -4.03
N ILE A 12 -8.50 8.05 -4.30
CA ILE A 12 -8.93 6.94 -3.44
C ILE A 12 -7.83 5.89 -3.35
N HIS A 13 -7.27 5.44 -4.49
CA HIS A 13 -6.16 4.49 -4.53
C HIS A 13 -4.97 4.97 -3.71
N ALA A 14 -4.55 6.22 -3.89
CA ALA A 14 -3.42 6.78 -3.18
C ALA A 14 -3.68 6.88 -1.66
N ALA A 15 -4.89 7.30 -1.25
CA ALA A 15 -5.29 7.40 0.15
C ALA A 15 -5.36 6.03 0.84
N LEU A 16 -5.94 5.03 0.19
CA LEU A 16 -5.97 3.65 0.69
C LEU A 16 -4.55 3.07 0.79
N GLY A 17 -3.73 3.29 -0.23
CA GLY A 17 -2.35 2.79 -0.27
C GLY A 17 -1.47 3.37 0.83
N ILE A 18 -1.48 4.70 1.02
CA ILE A 18 -0.69 5.31 2.10
C ILE A 18 -1.20 4.89 3.47
N SER A 19 -2.53 4.80 3.65
CA SER A 19 -3.11 4.37 4.92
C SER A 19 -2.68 2.94 5.28
N SER A 20 -2.66 2.04 4.28
CA SER A 20 -2.15 0.68 4.43
C SER A 20 -0.70 0.65 4.92
N VAL A 21 0.20 1.38 4.25
CA VAL A 21 1.63 1.44 4.62
C VAL A 21 1.81 2.01 6.03
N LEU A 22 1.11 3.09 6.38
CA LEU A 22 1.19 3.69 7.71
C LEU A 22 0.68 2.74 8.81
N LEU A 23 -0.41 2.01 8.57
CA LEU A 23 -0.93 1.03 9.53
C LEU A 23 0.03 -0.15 9.73
N PHE A 24 0.67 -0.64 8.67
CA PHE A 24 1.73 -1.66 8.80
C PHE A 24 2.96 -1.14 9.52
N ALA A 25 3.37 0.11 9.24
CA ALA A 25 4.46 0.75 9.97
C ALA A 25 4.11 0.85 11.46
N THR A 26 2.93 1.37 11.80
CA THR A 26 2.48 1.43 13.20
C THR A 26 2.49 0.04 13.84
N LYS A 27 1.96 -1.00 13.17
CA LYS A 27 2.01 -2.38 13.66
C LYS A 27 3.44 -2.88 13.93
N ALA A 28 4.41 -2.49 13.11
CA ALA A 28 5.82 -2.89 13.25
C ALA A 28 6.57 -2.11 14.34
N PHE A 29 6.31 -0.80 14.46
CA PHE A 29 7.02 0.08 15.40
C PHE A 29 6.38 0.14 16.79
N LEU A 30 5.06 -0.06 16.91
CA LEU A 30 4.35 0.07 18.18
C LEU A 30 4.93 -0.85 19.28
N PRO A 31 5.25 -2.14 19.02
CA PRO A 31 5.88 -2.99 20.03
C PRO A 31 7.28 -2.56 20.50
N LEU A 32 7.94 -1.62 19.82
CA LEU A 32 9.26 -1.12 20.22
C LEU A 32 9.19 -0.11 21.37
N PHE A 33 8.01 0.46 21.63
CA PHE A 33 7.79 1.41 22.72
C PHE A 33 7.55 0.67 24.05
N LYS A 34 8.62 0.18 24.66
CA LYS A 34 8.58 -0.61 25.91
C LYS A 34 7.96 0.11 27.13
N ASN A 35 7.87 1.44 27.08
CA ASN A 35 7.36 2.26 28.19
C ASN A 35 5.85 2.52 28.11
N ILE A 36 5.16 1.97 27.10
CA ILE A 36 3.73 2.16 26.90
C ILE A 36 3.07 0.78 26.99
N GLU A 37 2.10 0.64 27.90
CA GLU A 37 1.25 -0.55 27.94
C GLU A 37 0.37 -0.57 26.67
N ILE A 38 0.78 -1.40 25.71
CA ILE A 38 0.07 -1.59 24.46
C ILE A 38 -0.68 -2.92 24.54
N PRO A 39 -2.01 -2.93 24.39
CA PRO A 39 -2.76 -4.18 24.31
C PRO A 39 -2.22 -5.07 23.18
N ILE A 40 -1.94 -6.34 23.48
CA ILE A 40 -1.35 -7.31 22.53
C ILE A 40 -2.12 -7.36 21.20
N LEU A 41 -3.45 -7.19 21.24
CA LEU A 41 -4.30 -7.27 20.06
C LEU A 41 -4.29 -5.98 19.21
N LEU A 42 -3.86 -4.84 19.75
CA LEU A 42 -3.93 -3.56 19.05
C LEU A 42 -3.00 -3.51 17.82
N PRO A 43 -1.70 -3.84 17.90
CA PRO A 43 -0.82 -3.87 16.72
C PRO A 43 -1.38 -4.77 15.61
N VAL A 44 -1.86 -5.95 15.97
CA VAL A 44 -2.41 -6.94 15.05
C VAL A 44 -3.67 -6.43 14.36
N THR A 45 -4.57 -5.80 15.13
CA THR A 45 -5.79 -5.18 14.61
C THR A 45 -5.46 -4.08 13.61
N LEU A 46 -4.51 -3.20 13.94
CA LEU A 46 -4.05 -2.16 13.03
C LEU A 46 -3.46 -2.76 11.74
N GLY A 47 -2.66 -3.81 11.86
CA GLY A 47 -2.11 -4.53 10.71
C GLY A 47 -3.19 -5.14 9.81
N ARG A 48 -4.25 -5.72 10.39
CA ARG A 48 -5.38 -6.28 9.62
C ARG A 48 -6.18 -5.20 8.88
N ILE A 49 -6.45 -4.07 9.54
CA ILE A 49 -7.06 -2.91 8.88
C ILE A 49 -6.14 -2.41 7.75
N GLY A 50 -4.83 -2.39 7.99
CA GLY A 50 -3.82 -2.06 6.98
C GLY A 50 -3.86 -2.99 5.78
N ALA A 51 -4.03 -4.29 5.99
CA ALA A 51 -4.16 -5.28 4.91
C ALA A 51 -5.44 -5.06 4.09
N ILE A 52 -6.58 -4.83 4.76
CA ILE A 52 -7.85 -4.52 4.07
C ILE A 52 -7.71 -3.25 3.22
N ALA A 53 -7.11 -2.19 3.78
CA ALA A 53 -6.83 -0.97 3.04
C ALA A 53 -5.90 -1.21 1.84
N GLY A 54 -4.89 -2.09 2.00
CA GLY A 54 -3.95 -2.47 0.94
C GLY A 54 -4.63 -3.21 -0.21
N VAL A 55 -5.49 -4.19 0.11
CA VAL A 55 -6.30 -4.90 -0.91
C VAL A 55 -7.25 -3.92 -1.61
N ALA A 56 -7.92 -3.04 -0.87
CA ALA A 56 -8.77 -2.01 -1.44
C ALA A 56 -7.98 -1.03 -2.34
N ALA A 57 -6.75 -0.69 -1.96
CA ALA A 57 -5.84 0.11 -2.78
C ALA A 57 -5.50 -0.61 -4.09
N PHE A 58 -5.17 -1.90 -4.03
CA PHE A 58 -4.89 -2.70 -5.22
C PHE A 58 -6.07 -2.71 -6.20
N LEU A 59 -7.27 -3.02 -5.70
CA LEU A 59 -8.50 -3.05 -6.52
C LEU A 59 -8.85 -1.68 -7.11
N SER A 60 -8.72 -0.60 -6.32
CA SER A 60 -8.96 0.76 -6.79
C SER A 60 -7.89 1.28 -7.75
N GLY A 61 -6.68 0.71 -7.74
CA GLY A 61 -5.62 1.03 -8.71
C GLY A 61 -5.82 0.39 -10.08
N GLY A 62 -6.60 -0.69 -10.15
CA GLY A 62 -6.85 -1.44 -11.38
C GLY A 62 -7.34 -0.55 -12.53
N GLY A 63 -6.74 -0.70 -13.71
CA GLY A 63 -7.12 0.07 -14.90
C GLY A 63 -6.73 1.54 -14.90
N LEU A 64 -5.93 2.03 -13.93
CA LEU A 64 -5.28 3.35 -14.03
C LEU A 64 -4.14 3.35 -15.05
N GLY A 65 -3.53 2.18 -15.32
CA GLY A 65 -2.41 2.03 -16.26
C GLY A 65 -2.73 2.46 -17.70
N LYS A 66 -3.99 2.32 -18.15
CA LYS A 66 -4.41 2.70 -19.51
C LYS A 66 -4.31 4.20 -19.83
N PHE A 67 -4.10 5.02 -18.80
CA PHE A 67 -3.94 6.47 -18.94
C PHE A 67 -2.48 6.90 -18.87
N LEU A 68 -1.54 5.95 -18.81
CA LEU A 68 -0.10 6.20 -18.73
C LEU A 68 0.55 6.00 -20.10
N SER A 69 1.69 6.66 -20.32
CA SER A 69 2.60 6.30 -21.42
C SER A 69 3.19 4.91 -21.19
N GLU A 70 3.73 4.28 -22.25
CA GLU A 70 4.33 2.94 -22.16
C GLU A 70 5.43 2.85 -21.08
N GLU A 71 6.33 3.83 -21.04
CA GLU A 71 7.39 3.91 -20.03
C GLU A 71 6.82 3.98 -18.60
N ARG A 72 5.79 4.82 -18.39
CA ARG A 72 5.13 4.94 -17.08
C ARG A 72 4.32 3.69 -16.72
N SER A 73 3.80 2.96 -17.72
CA SER A 73 3.13 1.68 -17.51
C SER A 73 4.10 0.63 -16.97
N LYS A 74 5.33 0.55 -17.53
CA LYS A 74 6.38 -0.35 -17.02
C LYS A 74 6.73 -0.04 -15.56
N VAL A 75 6.84 1.25 -15.21
CA VAL A 75 7.06 1.67 -13.81
C VAL A 75 5.86 1.30 -12.92
N ALA A 76 4.63 1.37 -13.44
CA ALA A 76 3.42 0.98 -12.74
C ALA A 76 3.32 -0.52 -12.48
N GLU A 77 3.78 -1.35 -13.40
CA GLU A 77 3.90 -2.80 -13.21
C GLU A 77 4.89 -3.13 -12.10
N ILE A 78 6.07 -2.50 -12.10
CA ILE A 78 7.06 -2.67 -11.03
C ILE A 78 6.47 -2.25 -9.67
N HIS A 79 5.81 -1.08 -9.62
CA HIS A 79 5.09 -0.65 -8.42
C HIS A 79 4.08 -1.70 -7.95
N MET A 80 3.25 -2.23 -8.85
CA MET A 80 2.24 -3.22 -8.54
C MET A 80 2.84 -4.50 -7.97
N ILE A 81 3.89 -5.03 -8.60
CA ILE A 81 4.60 -6.25 -8.15
C ILE A 81 5.15 -6.03 -6.74
N LEU A 82 5.87 -4.92 -6.52
CA LEU A 82 6.41 -4.59 -5.21
C LEU A 82 5.31 -4.46 -4.15
N MET A 83 4.24 -3.73 -4.44
CA MET A 83 3.14 -3.55 -3.48
C MET A 83 2.45 -4.88 -3.14
N LEU A 84 2.22 -5.74 -4.12
CA LEU A 84 1.57 -7.04 -3.90
C LEU A 84 2.48 -7.99 -3.11
N SER A 85 3.76 -8.09 -3.47
CA SER A 85 4.75 -8.90 -2.73
C SER A 85 4.89 -8.41 -1.28
N GLY A 86 4.97 -7.09 -1.08
CA GLY A 86 5.03 -6.48 0.23
C GLY A 86 3.80 -6.78 1.09
N LEU A 87 2.59 -6.74 0.51
CA LEU A 87 1.34 -7.12 1.17
C LEU A 87 1.30 -8.60 1.55
N LEU A 88 1.70 -9.50 0.64
CA LEU A 88 1.72 -10.94 0.89
C LEU A 88 2.65 -11.31 2.06
N LEU A 89 3.81 -10.66 2.16
CA LEU A 89 4.76 -10.89 3.24
C LEU A 89 4.26 -10.41 4.61
N GLN A 90 3.21 -9.58 4.67
CA GLN A 90 2.57 -9.23 5.94
C GLN A 90 1.73 -10.38 6.50
N VAL A 91 1.14 -11.22 5.64
CA VAL A 91 0.11 -12.23 6.00
C VAL A 91 0.50 -13.10 7.20
N PRO A 92 1.71 -13.73 7.26
CA PRO A 92 2.07 -14.59 8.38
C PRO A 92 2.01 -13.88 9.73
N SER A 93 2.34 -12.58 9.73
CA SER A 93 2.39 -11.77 10.95
C SER A 93 1.04 -11.17 11.38
N LEU A 94 0.00 -11.37 10.56
CA LEU A 94 -1.37 -10.92 10.83
C LEU A 94 -2.28 -12.06 11.31
N SER A 95 -1.88 -13.31 11.06
CA SER A 95 -2.60 -14.50 11.53
C SER A 95 -2.39 -14.78 13.01
N ASP A 96 -1.25 -14.36 13.58
CA ASP A 96 -0.87 -14.67 14.96
C ASP A 96 -0.65 -13.39 15.80
N PRO A 97 -1.29 -13.25 16.97
CA PRO A 97 -1.03 -12.15 17.89
C PRO A 97 0.35 -12.15 18.55
N ALA A 98 1.05 -13.29 18.61
CA ALA A 98 2.38 -13.43 19.17
C ALA A 98 3.36 -13.95 18.11
N PRO A 99 3.71 -13.13 17.10
CA PRO A 99 4.47 -13.58 15.95
C PRO A 99 5.87 -14.04 16.36
N ASN A 100 6.24 -15.23 15.91
CA ASN A 100 7.61 -15.72 16.05
C ASN A 100 8.61 -14.90 15.20
N LEU A 101 9.89 -15.21 15.33
CA LEU A 101 10.95 -14.49 14.62
C LEU A 101 10.75 -14.49 13.09
N PHE A 102 10.35 -15.63 12.53
CA PHE A 102 10.11 -15.75 11.08
C PHE A 102 9.00 -14.83 10.61
N MET A 103 7.84 -14.86 11.29
CA MET A 103 6.70 -13.98 10.97
C MET A 103 7.04 -12.51 11.12
N SER A 104 7.85 -12.16 12.12
CA SER A 104 8.34 -10.80 12.32
C SER A 104 9.30 -10.37 11.21
N ALA A 105 10.24 -11.24 10.83
CA ALA A 105 11.19 -10.97 9.76
C ALA A 105 10.48 -10.76 8.41
N THR A 106 9.52 -11.62 8.05
CA THR A 106 8.74 -11.45 6.82
C THR A 106 7.96 -10.13 6.83
N ALA A 107 7.40 -9.73 7.97
CA ALA A 107 6.69 -8.46 8.09
C ALA A 107 7.61 -7.25 7.87
N TRP A 108 8.83 -7.27 8.42
CA TRP A 108 9.81 -6.20 8.22
C TRP A 108 10.28 -6.12 6.77
N ILE A 109 10.60 -7.25 6.15
CA ILE A 109 10.96 -7.32 4.72
C ILE A 109 9.79 -6.83 3.86
N GLY A 110 8.58 -7.29 4.16
CA GLY A 110 7.36 -6.86 3.49
C GLY A 110 7.16 -5.34 3.60
N LEU A 111 7.36 -4.77 4.78
CA LEU A 111 7.22 -3.33 5.01
C LEU A 111 8.27 -2.55 4.22
N PHE A 112 9.52 -3.01 4.20
CA PHE A 112 10.56 -2.44 3.37
C PHE A 112 10.17 -2.44 1.88
N ILE A 113 9.69 -3.59 1.36
CA ILE A 113 9.23 -3.73 -0.02
C ILE A 113 8.04 -2.80 -0.31
N LEU A 114 7.09 -2.66 0.61
CA LEU A 114 5.97 -1.72 0.49
C LEU A 114 6.46 -0.27 0.39
N CYS A 115 7.45 0.12 1.20
CA CYS A 115 8.05 1.45 1.12
C CYS A 115 8.71 1.69 -0.25
N VAL A 116 9.48 0.73 -0.77
CA VAL A 116 10.09 0.83 -2.10
C VAL A 116 9.01 0.92 -3.18
N GLY A 117 8.00 0.04 -3.14
CA GLY A 117 6.85 0.07 -4.03
C GLY A 117 6.16 1.44 -4.01
N TRP A 118 5.92 2.02 -2.83
CA TRP A 118 5.32 3.34 -2.69
C TRP A 118 6.16 4.45 -3.33
N ILE A 119 7.49 4.40 -3.20
CA ILE A 119 8.41 5.35 -3.88
C ILE A 119 8.26 5.27 -5.41
N TYR A 120 8.16 4.06 -5.98
CA TYR A 120 7.86 3.88 -7.40
C TYR A 120 6.48 4.45 -7.75
N GLY A 121 5.48 4.24 -6.90
CA GLY A 121 4.14 4.83 -6.99
C GLY A 121 4.18 6.36 -7.16
N ARG A 122 5.03 7.03 -6.39
CA ARG A 122 5.22 8.49 -6.45
C ARG A 122 5.81 8.96 -7.79
N ARG A 123 6.61 8.14 -8.46
CA ARG A 123 7.20 8.47 -9.77
C ARG A 123 6.17 8.40 -10.89
N ILE A 124 5.22 7.47 -10.81
CA ILE A 124 4.12 7.31 -11.79
C ILE A 124 3.19 8.54 -11.76
N PHE A 125 2.84 8.98 -10.55
CA PHE A 125 1.82 10.01 -10.31
C PHE A 125 2.40 11.36 -9.88
N ARG A 126 3.66 11.66 -10.26
CA ARG A 126 4.27 12.98 -9.95
C ARG A 126 3.28 14.07 -10.40
N ARG A 127 2.73 14.75 -9.38
CA ARG A 127 1.59 15.67 -9.41
C ARG A 127 1.69 16.60 -10.62
N THR A 128 0.61 16.72 -11.41
CA THR A 128 0.35 17.67 -12.54
C THR A 128 0.54 17.23 -14.00
N LEU A 129 1.08 16.04 -14.30
CA LEU A 129 1.24 15.57 -15.70
C LEU A 129 0.37 14.37 -16.08
N PHE A 130 -0.79 14.22 -15.42
CA PHE A 130 -1.86 13.37 -15.96
C PHE A 130 -2.62 14.22 -16.98
N LYS A 131 -2.07 14.34 -18.20
CA LYS A 131 -2.84 14.87 -19.33
C LYS A 131 -3.81 13.78 -19.72
N PHE A 132 -5.06 13.93 -19.28
CA PHE A 132 -6.10 13.03 -19.78
C PHE A 132 -6.25 13.25 -21.29
N PRO A 133 -6.64 12.22 -22.07
CA PRO A 133 -6.78 12.36 -23.52
C PRO A 133 -7.71 13.50 -23.97
N TRP A 134 -8.59 13.99 -23.10
CA TRP A 134 -9.48 15.13 -23.34
C TRP A 134 -8.95 16.48 -22.83
N GLU A 135 -7.81 16.50 -22.12
CA GLU A 135 -7.11 17.71 -21.67
C GLU A 135 -6.03 18.16 -22.67
N THR A 136 -5.81 17.39 -23.75
CA THR A 136 -5.06 17.80 -24.94
C THR A 136 -6.05 18.29 -26.02
N LYS A 137 -6.59 19.48 -25.83
CA LYS A 137 -7.21 20.28 -26.89
C LYS A 137 -6.61 21.67 -26.86
#